data_AF-A0A7U9R7W7-F1
#
_entry.id   AF-A0A7U9R7W7-F1
#
_cell.length_a   1.000
_cell.length_b   1.000
_cell.length_c   1.000
_cell.angle_alpha   90.00
_cell.angle_beta   90.00
_cell.angle_gamma   90.00
#
_symmetry.space_group_name_H-M   'P 1'
#
loop_
_entity.id
_entity.type
_entity.pdbx_description
1 polymer ?
#
loop_
_entity_poly.entity_id
_entity_poly.type
_entity_poly.pdbx_seq_one_letter_code
_entity_poly.pdbx_strand_id
1 'polypeptide(L)'
;MAKHINLQKNYSLNQSGYQLKLPLNIETIIPEDDSVRLLSQFVEAMDLADLYSTYERINSVSPRTLLKIVLYSYMNGDYSSRSMELNCKRDINFMFLLEGAPVPDHATFARFRSIHFAPCSKRILAEMSNALFDLGEISGETIFIDGTKIEAAANKYTFVWKKAVTKNQTKLLIKLADFVAECEQLYDLKIVYGDTVKMKHVKKLRKKLYALKQSDNVVFVHGIGKRKTPLQKSIETLEDYLSRLKKYNHQIHICGGRNSYSKTDHDTAFMRMKEDAMGNGQLKPAYNLQHGVDSEYITWLTIGPQPTDTTTLVPFLKDAEEHLKFKYKNITADAGYESEENYVFLEENGQLSYIKPANYEISKTRRCRNDIGRMENMEYDAESDAYICRNAKRLVPDHVRHSKSKTGYRSEKTIYKCEDCSGCPYKAECIKGSNCKTPLEERTKTLQAAKTFLKCRQELICFQ
;
A
#
# COMPACT_ATOMS: atom_id res chain seq x y z
N MET A 1 -41.65 37.67 24.11
CA MET A 1 -40.44 37.33 24.89
C MET A 1 -40.38 35.83 25.07
N ALA A 2 -39.43 35.14 24.42
CA ALA A 2 -39.28 33.69 24.58
C ALA A 2 -38.66 33.39 25.96
N LYS A 3 -39.37 32.62 26.80
CA LYS A 3 -38.83 32.12 28.07
C LYS A 3 -37.65 31.20 27.75
N HIS A 4 -36.44 31.61 28.13
CA HIS A 4 -35.28 30.70 28.16
C HIS A 4 -35.59 29.59 29.18
N ILE A 5 -35.90 28.39 28.68
CA ILE A 5 -35.98 27.19 29.51
C ILE A 5 -34.54 26.80 29.82
N ASN A 6 -34.08 27.13 31.02
CA ASN A 6 -32.77 26.74 31.50
C ASN A 6 -32.84 25.25 31.91
N LEU A 7 -32.42 24.36 31.02
CA LEU A 7 -32.45 22.91 31.22
C LEU A 7 -31.40 22.43 32.24
N GLN A 8 -30.40 23.26 32.55
CA GLN A 8 -29.36 22.94 33.53
C GLN A 8 -29.79 23.47 34.91
N LYS A 9 -30.25 22.56 35.77
CA LYS A 9 -30.52 22.86 37.18
C LYS A 9 -29.20 23.13 37.91
N ASN A 10 -29.21 24.05 38.88
CA ASN A 10 -28.05 24.25 39.75
C ASN A 10 -27.96 23.08 40.76
N TYR A 11 -27.11 22.10 40.45
CA TYR A 11 -26.93 20.89 41.24
C TYR A 11 -26.16 21.11 42.56
N SER A 12 -25.57 22.28 42.80
CA SER A 12 -24.90 22.58 44.06
C SER A 12 -25.85 22.94 45.20
N LEU A 13 -27.13 23.19 44.90
CA LEU A 13 -28.15 23.55 45.90
C LEU A 13 -28.66 22.36 46.74
N ASN A 14 -28.40 21.12 46.31
CA ASN A 14 -28.81 19.88 46.99
C ASN A 14 -27.68 19.21 47.79
N GLN A 15 -26.59 19.94 48.05
CA GLN A 15 -25.41 19.39 48.71
C GLN A 15 -25.55 19.53 50.23
N SER A 16 -25.69 18.42 50.96
CA SER A 16 -25.39 18.40 52.40
C SER A 16 -23.92 18.76 52.62
N GLY A 17 -23.55 19.30 53.78
CA GLY A 17 -22.16 19.70 54.03
C GLY A 17 -21.20 18.49 53.98
N TYR A 18 -20.37 18.41 52.95
CA TYR A 18 -19.29 17.44 52.85
C TYR A 18 -17.94 18.15 52.75
N GLN A 19 -16.99 17.68 53.56
CA GLN A 19 -15.61 18.16 53.50
C GLN A 19 -14.90 17.47 52.33
N LEU A 20 -14.60 18.25 51.28
CA LEU A 20 -13.79 17.78 50.16
C LEU A 20 -12.36 17.50 50.66
N LYS A 21 -11.89 16.26 50.50
CA LYS A 21 -10.47 15.92 50.62
C LYS A 21 -9.85 16.12 49.24
N LEU A 22 -9.30 17.31 48.99
CA LEU A 22 -8.49 17.53 47.80
C LEU A 22 -7.05 17.10 48.11
N PRO A 23 -6.52 16.06 47.45
CA PRO A 23 -5.12 15.71 47.59
C PRO A 23 -4.27 16.87 47.04
N LEU A 24 -3.35 17.39 47.85
CA LEU A 24 -2.46 18.49 47.47
C LEU A 24 -1.46 18.06 46.40
N ASN A 25 -1.12 16.76 46.35
CA ASN A 25 -0.33 16.15 45.29
C ASN A 25 -1.11 14.98 44.66
N ILE A 26 -1.46 15.12 43.38
CA ILE A 26 -2.19 14.10 42.61
C ILE A 26 -1.33 12.82 42.46
N GLU A 27 -0.01 12.94 42.43
CA GLU A 27 0.92 11.82 42.32
C GLU A 27 0.76 10.80 43.45
N THR A 28 0.36 11.24 44.65
CA THR A 28 0.16 10.34 45.79
C THR A 28 -1.09 9.46 45.68
N ILE A 29 -1.99 9.76 44.73
CA ILE A 29 -3.18 8.97 44.44
C ILE A 29 -2.89 7.90 43.39
N ILE A 30 -1.98 8.19 42.46
CA ILE A 30 -1.66 7.31 41.33
C ILE A 30 -0.78 6.17 41.84
N PRO A 31 -1.20 4.90 41.69
CA PRO A 31 -0.39 3.74 42.09
C PRO A 31 1.02 3.77 41.49
N GLU A 32 1.99 3.20 42.19
CA GLU A 32 3.39 3.16 41.72
C GLU A 32 3.55 2.32 40.44
N ASP A 33 2.68 1.34 40.24
CA ASP A 33 2.64 0.42 39.10
C ASP A 33 1.70 0.89 37.96
N ASP A 34 1.11 2.09 38.06
CA ASP A 34 0.24 2.60 37.00
C ASP A 34 1.06 2.89 35.72
N SER A 35 0.56 2.37 34.59
CA SER A 35 1.10 2.57 33.24
C SER A 35 1.41 4.02 32.85
N VAL A 36 0.70 5.00 33.43
CA VAL A 36 0.93 6.43 33.16
C VAL A 36 2.34 6.86 33.58
N ARG A 37 2.89 6.26 34.65
CA ARG A 37 4.23 6.54 35.15
C ARG A 37 5.28 6.02 34.20
N LEU A 38 5.14 4.76 33.78
CA LEU A 38 6.05 4.12 32.82
C LEU A 38 6.06 4.89 31.50
N LEU A 39 4.89 5.24 30.96
CA LEU A 39 4.78 6.03 29.74
C LEU A 39 5.47 7.40 29.88
N SER A 40 5.20 8.12 30.97
CA SER A 40 5.79 9.43 31.21
C SER A 40 7.32 9.35 31.22
N GLN A 41 7.88 8.39 31.95
CA GLN A 41 9.32 8.17 32.05
C GLN A 41 9.94 7.78 30.70
N PHE A 42 9.27 6.91 29.95
CA PHE A 42 9.73 6.48 28.64
C PHE A 42 9.79 7.65 27.64
N VAL A 43 8.75 8.48 27.60
CA VAL A 43 8.68 9.65 26.71
C VAL A 43 9.65 10.77 27.14
N GLU A 44 10.01 10.87 28.43
CA GLU A 44 11.07 11.78 28.88
C GLU A 44 12.46 11.36 28.39
N ALA A 45 12.72 10.05 28.29
CA ALA A 45 14.00 9.53 27.84
C ALA A 45 14.22 9.59 26.31
N MET A 46 13.15 9.73 25.52
CA MET A 46 13.22 9.78 24.05
C MET A 46 13.88 11.04 23.51
N ASP A 47 14.65 10.90 22.42
CA ASP A 47 15.01 12.05 21.60
C ASP A 47 13.81 12.52 20.78
N LEU A 48 13.32 13.72 21.09
CA LEU A 48 12.18 14.34 20.41
C LEU A 48 12.60 15.51 19.52
N ALA A 49 13.89 15.68 19.18
CA ALA A 49 14.39 16.80 18.39
C ALA A 49 13.57 17.04 17.12
N ASP A 50 13.22 15.97 16.40
CA ASP A 50 12.41 16.08 15.18
C ASP A 50 10.99 16.56 15.44
N LEU A 51 10.35 16.08 16.51
CA LEU A 51 9.02 16.54 16.89
C LEU A 51 9.06 18.03 17.20
N TYR A 52 10.06 18.48 17.95
CA TYR A 52 10.26 19.90 18.25
C TYR A 52 10.58 20.72 16.99
N SER A 53 11.31 20.17 16.02
CA SER A 53 11.64 20.85 14.76
C SER A 53 10.39 21.21 13.91
N THR A 54 9.27 20.51 14.12
CA THR A 54 8.02 20.80 13.42
C THR A 54 7.31 22.06 13.95
N TYR A 55 7.78 22.65 15.04
CA TYR A 55 7.21 23.85 15.64
C TYR A 55 8.07 25.08 15.35
N GLU A 56 7.44 26.13 14.79
CA GLU A 56 8.08 27.46 14.73
C GLU A 56 8.08 28.15 16.10
N ARG A 57 7.00 27.95 16.87
CA ARG A 57 6.83 28.49 18.22
C ARG A 57 5.97 27.58 19.06
N ILE A 58 6.39 27.34 20.30
CA ILE A 58 5.63 26.59 21.31
C ILE A 58 4.87 27.61 22.15
N ASN A 59 3.53 27.52 22.16
CA ASN A 59 2.68 28.56 22.77
C ASN A 59 2.24 28.24 24.20
N SER A 60 1.70 27.03 24.47
CA SER A 60 1.09 26.70 25.77
C SER A 60 1.60 25.40 26.37
N VAL A 61 1.47 24.29 25.65
CA VAL A 61 1.84 22.95 26.14
C VAL A 61 2.99 22.42 25.29
N SER A 62 3.97 21.79 25.95
CA SER A 62 5.15 21.27 25.27
C SER A 62 4.78 20.14 24.30
N PRO A 63 5.48 19.99 23.16
CA PRO A 63 5.28 18.86 22.25
C PRO A 63 5.42 17.50 22.94
N ARG A 64 6.34 17.39 23.91
CA ARG A 64 6.50 16.18 24.74
C ARG A 64 5.25 15.87 25.56
N THR A 65 4.70 16.86 26.27
CA THR A 65 3.47 16.69 27.05
C THR A 65 2.29 16.28 26.16
N LEU A 66 2.15 16.88 24.97
CA LEU A 66 1.13 16.48 24.00
C LEU A 66 1.33 15.03 23.53
N LEU A 67 2.58 14.61 23.29
CA LEU A 67 2.91 13.23 22.93
C LEU A 67 2.50 12.26 24.04
N LYS A 68 2.89 12.53 25.30
CA LYS A 68 2.50 11.72 26.47
C LYS A 68 0.98 11.52 26.52
N ILE A 69 0.20 12.60 26.42
CA ILE A 69 -1.27 12.55 26.49
C ILE A 69 -1.85 11.73 25.33
N VAL A 70 -1.37 11.94 24.11
CA VAL A 70 -1.89 11.23 22.93
C VAL A 70 -1.59 9.74 23.02
N LEU A 71 -0.36 9.37 23.39
CA LEU A 71 0.02 7.96 23.56
C LEU A 71 -0.78 7.30 24.69
N TYR A 72 -0.92 7.96 25.84
CA TYR A 72 -1.69 7.44 26.96
C TYR A 72 -3.16 7.22 26.60
N SER A 73 -3.75 8.16 25.87
CA SER A 73 -5.12 8.03 25.37
C SER A 73 -5.27 6.81 24.45
N TYR A 74 -4.29 6.58 23.56
CA TYR A 74 -4.31 5.43 22.65
C TYR A 74 -4.13 4.10 23.39
N MET A 75 -3.26 4.04 24.41
CA MET A 75 -3.12 2.87 25.28
C MET A 75 -4.44 2.50 25.96
N ASN A 76 -5.29 3.49 26.25
CA ASN A 76 -6.62 3.31 26.82
C ASN A 76 -7.74 3.12 25.77
N GLY A 77 -7.38 2.97 24.48
CA GLY A 77 -8.35 2.79 23.39
C GLY A 77 -9.17 4.04 23.04
N ASP A 78 -8.76 5.22 23.51
CA ASP A 78 -9.41 6.50 23.23
C ASP A 78 -8.62 7.32 22.19
N TYR A 79 -9.20 7.46 21.00
CA TYR A 79 -8.59 8.17 19.87
C TYR A 79 -9.20 9.57 19.64
N SER A 80 -10.19 9.98 20.43
CA SER A 80 -10.95 11.21 20.22
C SER A 80 -10.23 12.41 20.82
N SER A 81 -9.92 13.44 20.02
CA SER A 81 -9.31 14.67 20.56
C SER A 81 -10.23 15.42 21.54
N ARG A 82 -11.55 15.27 21.42
CA ARG A 82 -12.50 15.85 22.39
C ARG A 82 -12.50 15.08 23.70
N SER A 83 -12.30 13.77 23.62
CA SER A 83 -12.20 12.93 24.81
C SER A 83 -10.87 13.18 25.53
N MET A 84 -9.76 13.31 24.79
CA MET A 84 -8.47 13.78 25.35
C MET A 84 -8.62 15.13 26.09
N GLU A 85 -9.27 16.13 25.49
CA GLU A 85 -9.56 17.41 26.15
C GLU A 85 -10.40 17.24 27.43
N LEU A 86 -11.38 16.34 27.41
CA LEU A 86 -12.24 16.07 28.56
C LEU A 86 -11.48 15.36 29.68
N ASN A 87 -10.67 14.35 29.34
CA ASN A 87 -9.87 13.57 30.28
C ASN A 87 -8.83 14.46 30.96
N CYS A 88 -8.20 15.36 30.21
CA CYS A 88 -7.32 16.41 30.76
C CYS A 88 -7.98 17.28 31.86
N LYS A 89 -9.32 17.39 31.89
CA LYS A 89 -10.07 18.15 32.90
C LYS A 89 -10.57 17.30 34.07
N ARG A 90 -10.60 15.97 33.93
CA ARG A 90 -11.36 15.09 34.84
C ARG A 90 -10.59 13.89 35.35
N ASP A 91 -9.65 13.38 34.58
CA ASP A 91 -8.93 12.17 34.87
C ASP A 91 -7.57 12.49 35.50
N ILE A 92 -7.27 11.86 36.64
CA ILE A 92 -6.08 12.13 37.43
C ILE A 92 -4.78 11.77 36.70
N ASN A 93 -4.79 10.74 35.84
CA ASN A 93 -3.62 10.29 35.10
C ASN A 93 -3.31 11.29 33.97
N PHE A 94 -4.34 11.82 33.31
CA PHE A 94 -4.15 12.90 32.33
C PHE A 94 -3.73 14.23 32.99
N MET A 95 -4.26 14.54 34.19
CA MET A 95 -3.82 15.70 34.97
C MET A 95 -2.37 15.57 35.41
N PHE A 96 -1.93 14.36 35.78
CA PHE A 96 -0.54 14.07 36.08
C PHE A 96 0.37 14.33 34.87
N LEU A 97 0.00 13.84 33.69
CA LEU A 97 0.77 14.10 32.46
C LEU A 97 0.80 15.58 32.06
N LEU A 98 -0.22 16.37 32.42
CA LEU A 98 -0.26 17.80 32.14
C LEU A 98 0.68 18.62 33.02
N GLU A 99 1.08 18.11 34.19
CA GLU A 99 2.02 18.79 35.10
C GLU A 99 1.59 20.23 35.44
N GLY A 100 0.27 20.45 35.57
CA GLY A 100 -0.32 21.76 35.87
C GLY A 100 -0.44 22.72 34.68
N ALA A 101 -0.03 22.31 33.47
CA ALA A 101 -0.20 23.11 32.27
C ALA A 101 -1.69 23.34 31.93
N PRO A 102 -2.04 24.45 31.24
CA PRO A 102 -3.40 24.68 30.78
C PRO A 102 -3.89 23.55 29.87
N VAL A 103 -5.12 23.10 30.09
CA VAL A 103 -5.72 22.02 29.29
C VAL A 103 -5.77 22.40 27.81
N PRO A 104 -5.13 21.62 26.91
CA PRO A 104 -5.23 21.84 25.47
C PRO A 104 -6.65 21.62 24.95
N ASP A 105 -7.07 22.44 24.00
CA ASP A 105 -8.31 22.20 23.28
C ASP A 105 -8.20 20.99 22.32
N HIS A 106 -9.34 20.40 21.96
CA HIS A 106 -9.39 19.29 21.00
C HIS A 106 -8.76 19.64 19.63
N ALA A 107 -8.75 20.93 19.27
CA ALA A 107 -8.15 21.40 18.02
C ALA A 107 -6.61 21.33 18.07
N THR A 108 -6.02 21.56 19.23
CA THR A 108 -4.58 21.44 19.49
C THR A 108 -4.15 19.99 19.38
N PHE A 109 -4.87 19.05 19.98
CA PHE A 109 -4.60 17.62 19.78
C PHE A 109 -4.77 17.19 18.32
N ALA A 110 -5.79 17.68 17.63
CA ALA A 110 -5.99 17.36 16.21
C ALA A 110 -4.84 17.86 15.34
N ARG A 111 -4.40 19.11 15.53
CA ARG A 111 -3.23 19.69 14.84
C ARG A 111 -1.93 19.00 15.21
N PHE A 112 -1.72 18.70 16.49
CA PHE A 112 -0.57 17.92 16.95
C PHE A 112 -0.43 16.63 16.15
N ARG A 113 -1.50 15.84 16.06
CA ARG A 113 -1.46 14.56 15.34
C ARG A 113 -1.16 14.72 13.85
N SER A 114 -1.85 15.63 13.16
CA SER A 114 -1.80 15.71 11.70
C SER A 114 -0.60 16.50 11.17
N ILE A 115 -0.16 17.54 11.89
CA ILE A 115 0.87 18.47 11.41
C ILE A 115 2.24 18.16 12.04
N HIS A 116 2.27 17.76 13.31
CA HIS A 116 3.52 17.65 14.07
C HIS A 116 3.97 16.19 14.27
N PHE A 117 3.09 15.33 14.75
CA PHE A 117 3.40 13.92 15.01
C PHE A 117 3.48 13.09 13.72
N ALA A 118 2.53 13.23 12.79
CA ALA A 118 2.50 12.40 11.58
C ALA A 118 3.82 12.40 10.78
N PRO A 119 4.48 13.56 10.54
CA PRO A 119 5.75 13.60 9.80
C PRO A 119 6.93 12.91 10.49
N CYS A 120 6.96 12.86 11.83
CA CYS A 120 8.05 12.29 12.61
C CYS A 120 7.71 10.93 13.26
N SER A 121 6.49 10.42 13.06
CA SER A 121 5.98 9.19 13.68
C SER A 121 6.90 7.98 13.55
N LYS A 122 7.55 7.78 12.39
CA LYS A 122 8.52 6.69 12.18
C LYS A 122 9.75 6.81 13.08
N ARG A 123 10.27 8.02 13.25
CA ARG A 123 11.43 8.27 14.12
C ARG A 123 11.08 8.05 15.58
N ILE A 124 9.88 8.46 16.01
CA ILE A 124 9.39 8.18 17.36
C ILE A 124 9.22 6.67 17.60
N LEU A 125 8.73 5.91 16.60
CA LEU A 125 8.69 4.43 16.68
C LEU A 125 10.11 3.83 16.77
N ALA A 126 11.07 4.40 16.05
CA ALA A 126 12.47 4.00 16.13
C ALA A 126 13.05 4.24 17.51
N GLU A 127 12.82 5.42 18.11
CA GLU A 127 13.23 5.75 19.48
C GLU A 127 12.67 4.74 20.49
N MET A 128 11.39 4.38 20.36
CA MET A 128 10.78 3.35 21.19
C MET A 128 11.49 2.00 21.06
N SER A 129 11.74 1.56 19.83
CA SER A 129 12.37 0.25 19.58
C SER A 129 13.83 0.23 20.00
N ASN A 130 14.55 1.33 19.79
CA ASN A 130 15.92 1.51 20.24
C ASN A 130 16.01 1.50 21.77
N ALA A 131 15.07 2.13 22.48
CA ALA A 131 15.02 2.11 23.93
C ALA A 131 14.74 0.69 24.46
N LEU A 132 13.80 -0.04 23.86
CA LEU A 132 13.55 -1.46 24.21
C LEU A 132 14.80 -2.32 23.99
N PHE A 133 15.58 -2.05 22.94
CA PHE A 133 16.82 -2.77 22.68
C PHE A 133 17.89 -2.46 23.73
N ASP A 134 18.06 -1.20 24.13
CA ASP A 134 19.03 -0.83 25.18
C ASP A 134 18.68 -1.43 26.54
N LEU A 135 17.38 -1.56 26.83
CA LEU A 135 16.89 -2.20 28.05
C LEU A 135 17.03 -3.72 28.02
N GLY A 136 17.32 -4.31 26.86
CA GLY A 136 17.38 -5.77 26.67
C GLY A 136 16.02 -6.46 26.61
N GLU A 137 14.94 -5.69 26.42
CA GLU A 137 13.57 -6.21 26.26
C GLU A 137 13.37 -6.87 24.89
N ILE A 138 14.07 -6.38 23.86
CA ILE A 138 14.10 -6.99 22.53
C ILE A 138 15.51 -7.48 22.19
N SER A 139 15.60 -8.58 21.45
CA SER A 139 16.87 -9.22 21.11
C SER A 139 17.65 -8.47 20.04
N GLY A 140 16.93 -7.86 19.07
CA GLY A 140 17.51 -7.34 17.83
C GLY A 140 18.08 -8.42 16.91
N GLU A 141 17.93 -9.71 17.24
CA GLU A 141 18.50 -10.82 16.47
C GLU A 141 17.51 -11.36 15.44
N THR A 142 16.27 -11.59 15.86
CA THR A 142 15.23 -12.22 15.04
C THR A 142 14.00 -11.33 14.95
N ILE A 143 13.49 -11.14 13.73
CA ILE A 143 12.23 -10.44 13.49
C ILE A 143 11.20 -11.36 12.84
N PHE A 144 9.98 -11.28 13.32
CA PHE A 144 8.82 -11.97 12.76
C PHE A 144 7.97 -10.96 12.00
N ILE A 145 7.87 -11.13 10.68
CA ILE A 145 7.18 -10.19 9.80
C ILE A 145 5.87 -10.81 9.31
N ASP A 146 4.77 -10.09 9.53
CA ASP A 146 3.45 -10.44 9.01
C ASP A 146 2.70 -9.24 8.41
N GLY A 147 1.85 -9.55 7.45
CA GLY A 147 1.10 -8.61 6.64
C GLY A 147 -0.40 -8.64 6.96
N THR A 148 -0.98 -7.47 7.19
CA THR A 148 -2.43 -7.34 7.34
C THR A 148 -2.98 -6.20 6.49
N LYS A 149 -4.19 -6.41 5.96
CA LYS A 149 -4.87 -5.43 5.12
C LYS A 149 -5.90 -4.69 5.95
N ILE A 150 -5.79 -3.37 5.99
CA ILE A 150 -6.71 -2.50 6.71
C ILE A 150 -7.57 -1.75 5.70
N GLU A 151 -8.89 -1.91 5.82
CA GLU A 151 -9.85 -1.18 4.97
C GLU A 151 -9.71 0.32 5.22
N ALA A 152 -9.59 1.10 4.15
CA ALA A 152 -9.48 2.54 4.25
C ALA A 152 -10.85 3.17 4.50
N ALA A 153 -10.87 4.33 5.15
CA ALA A 153 -12.06 5.17 5.32
C ALA A 153 -12.42 5.90 4.02
N ALA A 154 -12.67 5.14 2.96
CA ALA A 154 -12.90 5.63 1.61
C ALA A 154 -14.21 5.10 1.03
N ASN A 155 -14.76 5.81 0.04
CA ASN A 155 -15.99 5.37 -0.61
C ASN A 155 -15.75 4.09 -1.44
N LYS A 156 -16.43 2.99 -1.06
CA LYS A 156 -16.25 1.65 -1.63
C LYS A 156 -16.62 1.54 -3.12
N TYR A 157 -17.39 2.49 -3.66
CA TYR A 157 -17.94 2.43 -5.01
C TYR A 157 -17.31 3.40 -6.01
N THR A 158 -16.35 4.23 -5.57
CA THR A 158 -15.78 5.28 -6.44
C THR A 158 -14.30 5.07 -6.69
N PHE A 159 -13.99 4.45 -7.83
CA PHE A 159 -12.62 4.09 -8.20
C PHE A 159 -12.22 4.52 -9.59
N VAL A 160 -10.91 4.47 -9.84
CA VAL A 160 -10.31 4.73 -11.14
C VAL A 160 -9.31 3.63 -11.46
N TRP A 161 -9.56 2.89 -12.54
CA TRP A 161 -8.65 1.85 -13.04
C TRP A 161 -7.74 2.42 -14.12
N LYS A 162 -6.42 2.35 -13.91
CA LYS A 162 -5.43 2.86 -14.87
C LYS A 162 -5.66 2.28 -16.27
N LYS A 163 -5.86 0.95 -16.37
CA LYS A 163 -6.14 0.27 -17.65
C LYS A 163 -7.38 0.81 -18.37
N ALA A 164 -8.45 1.10 -17.65
CA ALA A 164 -9.68 1.64 -18.22
C ALA A 164 -9.48 3.09 -18.69
N VAL A 165 -8.81 3.91 -17.88
CA VAL A 165 -8.48 5.30 -18.23
C VAL A 165 -7.57 5.35 -19.46
N THR A 166 -6.50 4.56 -19.49
CA THR A 166 -5.59 4.49 -20.64
C THR A 166 -6.32 4.05 -21.90
N LYS A 167 -7.17 3.00 -21.83
CA LYS A 167 -7.98 2.56 -22.98
C LYS A 167 -8.90 3.67 -23.49
N ASN A 168 -9.57 4.38 -22.58
CA ASN A 168 -10.47 5.48 -22.94
C ASN A 168 -9.72 6.70 -23.48
N GLN A 169 -8.52 6.97 -22.97
CA GLN A 169 -7.62 8.00 -23.49
C GLN A 169 -7.16 7.68 -24.90
N THR A 170 -6.71 6.46 -25.19
CA THR A 170 -6.33 6.05 -26.55
C THR A 170 -7.50 6.19 -27.52
N LYS A 171 -8.70 5.73 -27.13
CA LYS A 171 -9.92 5.93 -27.94
C LYS A 171 -10.24 7.40 -28.19
N LEU A 172 -10.06 8.25 -27.18
CA LEU A 172 -10.30 9.69 -27.31
C LEU A 172 -9.29 10.34 -28.26
N LEU A 173 -8.02 9.93 -28.24
CA LEU A 173 -7.00 10.44 -29.16
C LEU A 173 -7.32 10.09 -30.62
N ILE A 174 -7.83 8.89 -30.88
CA ILE A 174 -8.31 8.49 -32.22
C ILE A 174 -9.46 9.40 -32.65
N LYS A 175 -10.51 9.52 -31.81
CA LYS A 175 -11.66 10.41 -32.09
C LYS A 175 -11.25 11.86 -32.31
N LEU A 176 -10.23 12.32 -31.59
CA LEU A 176 -9.73 13.68 -31.71
C LEU A 176 -9.01 13.89 -33.06
N ALA A 177 -8.29 12.89 -33.55
CA ALA A 177 -7.69 12.94 -34.88
C ALA A 177 -8.77 12.97 -35.97
N ASP A 178 -9.78 12.11 -35.87
CA ASP A 178 -10.92 12.10 -36.80
C ASP A 178 -11.66 13.45 -36.79
N PHE A 179 -11.90 14.01 -35.60
CA PHE A 179 -12.55 15.30 -35.41
C PHE A 179 -11.75 16.48 -35.99
N VAL A 180 -10.41 16.40 -35.94
CA VAL A 180 -9.56 17.40 -36.59
C VAL A 180 -9.76 17.36 -38.10
N ALA A 181 -9.70 16.18 -38.72
CA ALA A 181 -9.94 16.01 -40.15
C ALA A 181 -11.35 16.47 -40.57
N GLU A 182 -12.37 16.17 -39.76
CA GLU A 182 -13.75 16.64 -39.98
C GLU A 182 -13.83 18.17 -39.96
N CYS A 183 -13.17 18.83 -39.00
CA CYS A 183 -13.13 20.29 -38.92
C CYS A 183 -12.35 20.93 -40.07
N GLU A 184 -11.31 20.28 -40.59
CA GLU A 184 -10.59 20.75 -41.77
C GLU A 184 -11.50 20.81 -43.00
N GLN A 185 -12.33 19.78 -43.19
CA GLN A 185 -13.30 19.72 -44.29
C GLN A 185 -14.46 20.70 -44.08
N LEU A 186 -15.05 20.75 -42.88
CA LEU A 186 -16.24 21.58 -42.59
C LEU A 186 -15.99 23.08 -42.68
N TYR A 187 -14.79 23.52 -42.29
CA TYR A 187 -14.46 24.94 -42.13
C TYR A 187 -13.34 25.41 -43.07
N ASP A 188 -12.97 24.58 -44.06
CA ASP A 188 -11.85 24.81 -44.98
C ASP A 188 -10.55 25.24 -44.27
N LEU A 189 -10.24 24.56 -43.17
CA LEU A 189 -9.07 24.87 -42.35
C LEU A 189 -7.90 23.97 -42.76
N LYS A 190 -6.74 24.56 -43.05
CA LYS A 190 -5.48 23.79 -43.19
C LYS A 190 -4.72 23.75 -41.87
N ILE A 191 -4.54 22.57 -41.29
CA ILE A 191 -3.67 22.34 -40.14
C ILE A 191 -2.56 21.39 -40.58
N VAL A 192 -1.33 21.89 -40.63
CA VAL A 192 -0.19 21.05 -41.00
C VAL A 192 0.12 20.09 -39.84
N TYR A 193 -0.18 18.81 -40.01
CA TYR A 193 0.32 17.69 -39.23
C TYR A 193 0.80 16.59 -40.21
N GLY A 194 1.84 15.84 -39.82
CA GLY A 194 2.25 14.64 -40.57
C GLY A 194 1.32 13.46 -40.26
N ASP A 195 1.86 12.25 -40.10
CA ASP A 195 1.03 11.05 -39.85
C ASP A 195 0.32 11.04 -38.48
N THR A 196 0.68 11.93 -37.55
CA THR A 196 0.15 11.93 -36.18
C THR A 196 -0.31 13.30 -35.69
N VAL A 197 -1.58 13.36 -35.25
CA VAL A 197 -2.17 14.55 -34.60
C VAL A 197 -1.64 14.68 -33.16
N LYS A 198 -0.68 15.59 -32.98
CA LYS A 198 -0.15 16.00 -31.67
C LYS A 198 -0.95 17.15 -31.05
N MET A 199 -0.85 17.33 -29.74
CA MET A 199 -1.54 18.38 -28.97
C MET A 199 -1.34 19.81 -29.52
N LYS A 200 -0.18 20.10 -30.14
CA LYS A 200 0.08 21.40 -30.78
C LYS A 200 -0.91 21.72 -31.91
N HIS A 201 -1.33 20.71 -32.67
CA HIS A 201 -2.27 20.85 -33.78
C HIS A 201 -3.69 21.08 -33.27
N VAL A 202 -4.07 20.38 -32.19
CA VAL A 202 -5.35 20.57 -31.49
C VAL A 202 -5.49 21.99 -30.94
N LYS A 203 -4.43 22.52 -30.32
CA LYS A 203 -4.40 23.92 -29.86
C LYS A 203 -4.53 24.91 -31.02
N LYS A 204 -3.94 24.63 -32.18
CA LYS A 204 -4.10 25.46 -33.39
C LYS A 204 -5.53 25.39 -33.93
N LEU A 205 -6.14 24.20 -34.00
CA LEU A 205 -7.54 24.02 -34.38
C LEU A 205 -8.45 24.86 -33.48
N ARG A 206 -8.26 24.74 -32.16
CA ARG A 206 -9.02 25.52 -31.16
C ARG A 206 -8.93 27.02 -31.48
N LYS A 207 -7.72 27.57 -31.65
CA LYS A 207 -7.56 28.99 -31.98
C LYS A 207 -8.31 29.39 -33.26
N LYS A 208 -8.24 28.56 -34.32
CA LYS A 208 -8.93 28.81 -35.59
C LYS A 208 -10.46 28.78 -35.44
N LEU A 209 -11.01 27.81 -34.71
CA LEU A 209 -12.46 27.75 -34.47
C LEU A 209 -12.98 28.97 -33.68
N TYR A 210 -12.22 29.44 -32.68
CA TYR A 210 -12.60 30.65 -31.96
C TYR A 210 -12.43 31.94 -32.79
N ALA A 211 -11.47 31.98 -33.72
CA ALA A 211 -11.36 33.08 -34.68
C ALA A 211 -12.57 33.09 -35.64
N LEU A 212 -12.99 31.93 -36.15
CA LEU A 212 -14.20 31.78 -36.95
C LEU A 212 -15.46 32.22 -36.18
N LYS A 213 -15.53 31.91 -34.88
CA LYS A 213 -16.64 32.35 -34.03
C LYS A 213 -16.73 33.88 -33.99
N GLN A 214 -15.58 34.56 -33.95
CA GLN A 214 -15.51 36.02 -33.93
C GLN A 214 -15.84 36.61 -35.31
N SER A 215 -15.32 36.05 -36.40
CA SER A 215 -15.62 36.53 -37.77
C SER A 215 -17.09 36.39 -38.12
N ASP A 216 -17.71 35.29 -37.73
CA ASP A 216 -19.09 34.94 -38.09
C ASP A 216 -20.10 35.50 -37.07
N ASN A 217 -19.62 36.25 -36.07
CA ASN A 217 -20.37 36.84 -34.97
C ASN A 217 -21.35 35.84 -34.30
N VAL A 218 -20.90 34.60 -34.08
CA VAL A 218 -21.73 33.50 -33.56
C VAL A 218 -21.86 33.62 -32.05
N VAL A 219 -23.08 33.96 -31.60
CA VAL A 219 -23.45 33.94 -30.18
C VAL A 219 -23.87 32.53 -29.77
N PHE A 220 -23.29 32.04 -28.67
CA PHE A 220 -23.61 30.71 -28.15
C PHE A 220 -24.99 30.71 -27.49
N VAL A 221 -25.79 29.71 -27.82
CA VAL A 221 -27.12 29.52 -27.22
C VAL A 221 -27.14 28.29 -26.31
N HIS A 222 -27.82 28.41 -25.17
CA HIS A 222 -27.97 27.34 -24.18
C HIS A 222 -29.45 27.20 -23.79
N GLY A 223 -29.85 26.00 -23.38
CA GLY A 223 -31.22 25.71 -22.93
C GLY A 223 -32.08 24.93 -23.93
N ILE A 224 -33.25 24.49 -23.45
CA ILE A 224 -34.23 23.68 -24.20
C ILE A 224 -34.85 24.52 -25.31
N GLY A 225 -35.01 23.96 -26.51
CA GLY A 225 -35.61 24.63 -27.67
C GLY A 225 -34.68 25.56 -28.46
N LYS A 226 -33.42 25.72 -28.05
CA LYS A 226 -32.42 26.52 -28.79
C LYS A 226 -31.58 25.64 -29.73
N ARG A 227 -31.50 26.00 -31.01
CA ARG A 227 -30.70 25.27 -32.01
C ARG A 227 -29.27 25.82 -32.05
N LYS A 228 -28.30 25.02 -31.59
CA LYS A 228 -26.87 25.36 -31.67
C LYS A 228 -26.38 25.34 -33.11
N THR A 229 -25.55 26.33 -33.48
CA THR A 229 -24.86 26.36 -34.78
C THR A 229 -23.86 25.20 -34.90
N PRO A 230 -23.51 24.76 -36.12
CA PRO A 230 -22.46 23.76 -36.32
C PRO A 230 -21.15 24.15 -35.63
N LEU A 231 -20.75 25.43 -35.75
CA LEU A 231 -19.54 25.97 -35.14
C LEU A 231 -19.57 25.90 -33.60
N GLN A 232 -20.70 26.25 -32.97
CA GLN A 232 -20.84 26.08 -31.52
C GLN A 232 -20.69 24.61 -31.12
N LYS A 233 -21.32 23.68 -31.84
CA LYS A 233 -21.20 22.23 -31.56
C LYS A 233 -19.76 21.74 -31.70
N SER A 234 -19.03 22.15 -32.74
CA SER A 234 -17.63 21.78 -32.93
C SER A 234 -16.74 22.35 -31.81
N ILE A 235 -16.92 23.61 -31.42
CA ILE A 235 -16.15 24.20 -30.30
C ILE A 235 -16.45 23.48 -28.99
N GLU A 236 -17.72 23.25 -28.65
CA GLU A 236 -18.10 22.53 -27.43
C GLU A 236 -17.57 21.09 -27.42
N THR A 237 -17.59 20.41 -28.57
CA THR A 237 -17.04 19.05 -28.72
C THR A 237 -15.52 19.04 -28.51
N LEU A 238 -14.81 20.01 -29.09
CA LEU A 238 -13.37 20.15 -28.90
C LEU A 238 -13.01 20.43 -27.43
N GLU A 239 -13.75 21.32 -26.77
CA GLU A 239 -13.55 21.63 -25.34
C GLU A 239 -13.86 20.42 -24.44
N ASP A 240 -14.90 19.63 -24.74
CA ASP A 240 -15.18 18.35 -24.05
C ASP A 240 -13.99 17.39 -24.19
N TYR A 241 -13.49 17.22 -25.41
CA TYR A 241 -12.36 16.32 -25.67
C TYR A 241 -11.11 16.77 -24.91
N LEU A 242 -10.79 18.07 -24.92
CA LEU A 242 -9.66 18.63 -24.17
C LEU A 242 -9.83 18.47 -22.65
N SER A 243 -11.02 18.74 -22.13
CA SER A 243 -11.36 18.57 -20.71
C SER A 243 -11.19 17.11 -20.27
N ARG A 244 -11.72 16.16 -21.05
CA ARG A 244 -11.59 14.73 -20.79
C ARG A 244 -10.15 14.25 -20.88
N LEU A 245 -9.37 14.76 -21.84
CA LEU A 245 -7.95 14.41 -21.94
C LEU A 245 -7.17 14.91 -20.72
N LYS A 246 -7.42 16.15 -20.27
CA LYS A 246 -6.83 16.69 -19.02
C LYS A 246 -7.19 15.81 -17.82
N LYS A 247 -8.46 15.40 -17.72
CA LYS A 247 -8.93 14.47 -16.68
C LYS A 247 -8.19 13.13 -16.73
N TYR A 248 -8.06 12.51 -17.91
CA TYR A 248 -7.37 11.23 -18.03
C TYR A 248 -5.88 11.34 -17.69
N ASN A 249 -5.20 12.40 -18.13
CA ASN A 249 -3.80 12.65 -17.75
C ASN A 249 -3.64 12.79 -16.24
N HIS A 250 -4.51 13.57 -15.60
CA HIS A 250 -4.49 13.73 -14.14
C HIS A 250 -4.76 12.41 -13.42
N GLN A 251 -5.72 11.62 -13.89
CA GLN A 251 -6.01 10.29 -13.33
C GLN A 251 -4.83 9.33 -13.47
N ILE A 252 -4.15 9.31 -14.63
CA ILE A 252 -2.96 8.48 -14.85
C ILE A 252 -1.79 8.95 -13.96
N HIS A 253 -1.66 10.26 -13.76
CA HIS A 253 -0.66 10.84 -12.86
C HIS A 253 -0.89 10.41 -11.41
N ILE A 254 -2.12 10.52 -10.89
CA ILE A 254 -2.46 10.04 -9.53
C ILE A 254 -2.20 8.54 -9.38
N CYS A 255 -2.55 7.73 -10.39
CA CYS A 255 -2.23 6.30 -10.37
C CYS A 255 -0.71 6.06 -10.20
N GLY A 256 0.15 6.89 -10.80
CA GLY A 256 1.59 6.70 -10.78
C GLY A 256 1.96 5.30 -11.27
N GLY A 257 2.74 4.56 -10.46
CA GLY A 257 3.07 3.15 -10.71
C GLY A 257 1.93 2.15 -10.45
N ARG A 258 0.84 2.56 -9.78
CA ARG A 258 -0.25 1.68 -9.34
C ARG A 258 -1.27 1.41 -10.45
N ASN A 259 -2.03 0.33 -10.27
CA ASN A 259 -3.07 -0.08 -11.21
C ASN A 259 -4.42 0.62 -10.98
N SER A 260 -4.66 1.13 -9.78
CA SER A 260 -5.90 1.80 -9.38
C SER A 260 -5.69 2.69 -8.17
N TYR A 261 -6.67 3.56 -7.90
CA TYR A 261 -6.79 4.33 -6.65
C TYR A 261 -8.27 4.63 -6.35
N SER A 262 -8.59 4.97 -5.10
CA SER A 262 -9.91 5.46 -4.68
C SER A 262 -10.06 6.96 -4.91
N LYS A 263 -11.24 7.46 -5.31
CA LYS A 263 -11.43 8.90 -5.57
C LYS A 263 -11.43 9.78 -4.32
N THR A 264 -11.65 9.21 -3.14
CA THR A 264 -11.69 9.96 -1.87
C THR A 264 -10.38 9.85 -1.09
N ASP A 265 -9.66 8.75 -1.30
CA ASP A 265 -8.36 8.50 -0.68
C ASP A 265 -7.40 8.01 -1.76
N HIS A 266 -6.59 8.95 -2.26
CA HIS A 266 -5.73 8.71 -3.40
C HIS A 266 -4.56 7.77 -3.10
N ASP A 267 -4.22 7.49 -1.84
CA ASP A 267 -3.05 6.67 -1.48
C ASP A 267 -3.40 5.18 -1.40
N THR A 268 -4.68 4.87 -1.26
CA THR A 268 -5.19 3.49 -1.22
C THR A 268 -5.10 2.76 -2.55
N ALA A 269 -5.02 1.43 -2.46
CA ALA A 269 -5.20 0.53 -3.59
C ALA A 269 -6.37 -0.43 -3.34
N PHE A 270 -6.96 -0.96 -4.41
CA PHE A 270 -7.96 -2.00 -4.30
C PHE A 270 -7.31 -3.34 -3.99
N MET A 271 -7.67 -3.92 -2.85
CA MET A 271 -7.14 -5.19 -2.37
C MET A 271 -8.28 -6.14 -2.03
N ARG A 272 -7.99 -7.44 -2.12
CA ARG A 272 -8.90 -8.46 -1.60
C ARG A 272 -8.69 -8.54 -0.10
N MET A 273 -9.76 -8.36 0.66
CA MET A 273 -9.74 -8.45 2.12
C MET A 273 -9.83 -9.91 2.58
N LYS A 274 -9.36 -10.20 3.80
CA LYS A 274 -9.58 -11.51 4.44
C LYS A 274 -11.08 -11.74 4.72
N GLU A 275 -11.77 -10.69 5.18
CA GLU A 275 -13.22 -10.70 5.37
C GLU A 275 -13.95 -10.54 4.03
N ASP A 276 -14.51 -11.66 3.55
CA ASP A 276 -15.29 -11.77 2.32
C ASP A 276 -16.64 -12.44 2.64
N ALA A 277 -17.47 -11.77 3.45
CA ALA A 277 -18.74 -12.31 3.94
C ALA A 277 -19.69 -12.74 2.80
N MET A 278 -19.55 -12.17 1.60
CA MET A 278 -20.32 -12.53 0.41
C MET A 278 -19.65 -13.60 -0.46
N GLY A 279 -18.40 -13.99 -0.16
CA GLY A 279 -17.62 -14.97 -0.92
C GLY A 279 -17.36 -14.58 -2.38
N ASN A 280 -17.60 -13.32 -2.75
CA ASN A 280 -17.56 -12.85 -4.13
C ASN A 280 -16.19 -12.23 -4.50
N GLY A 281 -15.25 -12.19 -3.56
CA GLY A 281 -13.92 -11.64 -3.77
C GLY A 281 -13.91 -10.13 -3.98
N GLN A 282 -14.90 -9.41 -3.44
CA GLN A 282 -15.01 -7.97 -3.64
C GLN A 282 -13.75 -7.23 -3.16
N LEU A 283 -13.15 -6.47 -4.07
CA LEU A 283 -12.01 -5.62 -3.76
C LEU A 283 -12.48 -4.37 -3.01
N LYS A 284 -11.74 -3.98 -1.98
CA LYS A 284 -11.99 -2.76 -1.21
C LYS A 284 -10.76 -1.85 -1.24
N PRO A 285 -10.93 -0.52 -1.15
CA PRO A 285 -9.80 0.37 -0.93
C PRO A 285 -9.19 0.06 0.43
N ALA A 286 -7.90 -0.25 0.43
CA ALA A 286 -7.19 -0.68 1.62
C ALA A 286 -5.73 -0.27 1.56
N TYR A 287 -5.10 -0.33 2.73
CA TYR A 287 -3.66 -0.32 2.89
C TYR A 287 -3.18 -1.70 3.30
N ASN A 288 -1.97 -2.04 2.87
CA ASN A 288 -1.26 -3.20 3.37
C ASN A 288 -0.28 -2.73 4.44
N LEU A 289 -0.55 -3.11 5.68
CA LEU A 289 0.29 -2.87 6.84
C LEU A 289 1.22 -4.08 7.01
N GLN A 290 2.50 -3.82 7.17
CA GLN A 290 3.53 -4.80 7.45
C GLN A 290 4.09 -4.46 8.82
N HIS A 291 4.12 -5.45 9.71
CA HIS A 291 4.62 -5.27 11.06
C HIS A 291 5.67 -6.31 11.37
N GLY A 292 6.72 -5.88 12.06
CA GLY A 292 7.77 -6.72 12.59
C GLY A 292 7.63 -6.84 14.09
N VAL A 293 7.77 -8.05 14.60
CA VAL A 293 7.68 -8.36 16.03
C VAL A 293 8.98 -8.99 16.51
N ASP A 294 9.44 -8.58 17.69
CA ASP A 294 10.57 -9.15 18.45
C ASP A 294 10.19 -9.12 19.94
N SER A 295 10.36 -10.23 20.64
CA SER A 295 9.96 -10.40 22.05
C SER A 295 8.55 -9.84 22.38
N GLU A 296 7.54 -10.14 21.55
CA GLU A 296 6.14 -9.67 21.69
C GLU A 296 5.92 -8.16 21.43
N TYR A 297 6.97 -7.39 21.19
CA TYR A 297 6.87 -5.97 20.83
C TYR A 297 6.83 -5.78 19.33
N ILE A 298 5.98 -4.86 18.87
CA ILE A 298 6.05 -4.37 17.49
C ILE A 298 7.24 -3.42 17.39
N THR A 299 8.29 -3.81 16.68
CA THR A 299 9.54 -3.04 16.56
C THR A 299 9.63 -2.22 15.29
N TRP A 300 8.88 -2.58 14.25
CA TRP A 300 8.82 -1.76 13.04
C TRP A 300 7.51 -1.93 12.29
N LEU A 301 7.08 -0.87 11.61
CA LEU A 301 5.84 -0.80 10.86
C LEU A 301 6.06 -0.09 9.52
N THR A 302 5.52 -0.67 8.45
CA THR A 302 5.38 0.03 7.17
C THR A 302 3.97 -0.13 6.64
N ILE A 303 3.49 0.91 5.95
CA ILE A 303 2.16 0.93 5.35
C ILE A 303 2.28 1.31 3.88
N GLY A 304 1.58 0.60 3.02
CA GLY A 304 1.65 0.89 1.59
C GLY A 304 0.52 0.34 0.74
N PRO A 305 0.49 0.71 -0.55
CA PRO A 305 -0.56 0.33 -1.49
C PRO A 305 -0.32 -1.05 -2.15
N GLN A 306 0.66 -1.84 -1.70
CA GLN A 306 1.02 -3.13 -2.28
C GLN A 306 -0.05 -4.19 -1.93
N PRO A 307 -0.75 -4.81 -2.90
CA PRO A 307 -1.81 -5.78 -2.60
C PRO A 307 -1.32 -7.13 -2.06
N THR A 308 -0.02 -7.41 -2.23
CA THR A 308 0.64 -8.68 -1.93
C THR A 308 1.93 -8.40 -1.18
N ASP A 309 2.29 -9.29 -0.25
CA ASP A 309 3.39 -9.08 0.70
C ASP A 309 4.77 -9.32 0.07
N THR A 310 4.83 -10.07 -1.03
CA THR A 310 6.08 -10.42 -1.73
C THR A 310 7.00 -9.23 -2.00
N THR A 311 6.46 -8.08 -2.42
CA THR A 311 7.25 -6.89 -2.77
C THR A 311 7.46 -5.93 -1.60
N THR A 312 7.09 -6.32 -0.38
CA THR A 312 7.12 -5.43 0.80
C THR A 312 8.29 -5.72 1.74
N LEU A 313 8.85 -6.94 1.70
CA LEU A 313 9.96 -7.35 2.57
C LEU A 313 11.18 -6.43 2.44
N VAL A 314 11.68 -6.25 1.22
CA VAL A 314 12.89 -5.45 0.97
C VAL A 314 12.69 -3.99 1.39
N PRO A 315 11.60 -3.29 1.00
CA PRO A 315 11.32 -1.95 1.52
C PRO A 315 11.21 -1.92 3.05
N PHE A 316 10.56 -2.91 3.67
CA PHE A 316 10.39 -2.99 5.12
C PHE A 316 11.75 -3.06 5.84
N LEU A 317 12.62 -3.97 5.41
CA LEU A 317 13.95 -4.16 6.03
C LEU A 317 14.85 -2.95 5.82
N LYS A 318 14.83 -2.34 4.63
CA LYS A 318 15.62 -1.12 4.35
C LYS A 318 15.16 0.06 5.20
N ASP A 319 13.85 0.26 5.31
CA ASP A 319 13.27 1.33 6.12
C ASP A 319 13.57 1.11 7.61
N ALA A 320 13.53 -0.15 8.08
CA ALA A 320 13.94 -0.49 9.44
C ALA A 320 15.44 -0.22 9.68
N GLU A 321 16.33 -0.67 8.78
CA GLU A 321 17.78 -0.48 8.88
C GLU A 321 18.19 1.01 8.81
N GLU A 322 17.41 1.85 8.12
CA GLU A 322 17.66 3.30 8.07
C GLU A 322 17.36 4.01 9.42
N HIS A 323 16.46 3.46 10.24
CA HIS A 323 15.96 4.13 11.45
C HIS A 323 16.38 3.46 12.75
N LEU A 324 16.51 2.13 12.77
CA LEU A 324 16.94 1.37 13.94
C LEU A 324 18.46 1.36 14.02
N LYS A 325 18.99 1.44 15.25
CA LYS A 325 20.46 1.41 15.47
C LYS A 325 21.07 0.01 15.34
N PHE A 326 20.24 -1.01 15.16
CA PHE A 326 20.63 -2.40 15.04
C PHE A 326 19.99 -3.01 13.78
N LYS A 327 20.55 -4.12 13.32
CA LYS A 327 20.08 -4.84 12.13
C LYS A 327 19.75 -6.28 12.49
N TYR A 328 18.51 -6.68 12.20
CA TYR A 328 18.07 -8.05 12.38
C TYR A 328 18.82 -9.02 11.48
N LYS A 329 19.28 -10.13 12.06
CA LYS A 329 20.00 -11.19 11.35
C LYS A 329 19.06 -12.26 10.83
N ASN A 330 18.09 -12.68 11.63
CA ASN A 330 17.17 -13.77 11.30
C ASN A 330 15.81 -13.20 10.89
N ILE A 331 15.43 -13.39 9.63
CA ILE A 331 14.21 -12.82 9.06
C ILE A 331 13.17 -13.93 8.90
N THR A 332 12.16 -13.95 9.77
CA THR A 332 11.07 -14.92 9.73
C THR A 332 9.84 -14.29 9.12
N ALA A 333 9.26 -14.94 8.10
CA ALA A 333 8.06 -14.43 7.46
C ALA A 333 7.19 -15.57 6.87
N ASP A 334 5.94 -15.25 6.58
CA ASP A 334 5.00 -16.21 6.00
C ASP A 334 5.30 -16.50 4.50
N ALA A 335 4.54 -17.43 3.93
CA ALA A 335 4.69 -17.82 2.53
C ALA A 335 4.38 -16.72 1.52
N GLY A 336 3.66 -15.67 1.91
CA GLY A 336 3.37 -14.52 1.06
C GLY A 336 4.61 -13.72 0.67
N TYR A 337 5.69 -13.83 1.47
CA TYR A 337 6.97 -13.17 1.23
C TYR A 337 7.93 -13.99 0.36
N GLU A 338 7.61 -15.23 -0.02
CA GLU A 338 8.53 -16.06 -0.82
C GLU A 338 8.75 -15.47 -2.22
N SER A 339 9.99 -15.13 -2.54
CA SER A 339 10.44 -14.82 -3.91
C SER A 339 11.95 -14.93 -4.06
N GLU A 340 12.41 -15.15 -5.30
CA GLU A 340 13.84 -15.14 -5.65
C GLU A 340 14.50 -13.83 -5.28
N GLU A 341 13.83 -12.69 -5.57
CA GLU A 341 14.32 -11.36 -5.24
C GLU A 341 14.55 -11.17 -3.74
N ASN A 342 13.62 -11.65 -2.90
CA ASN A 342 13.77 -11.57 -1.45
C ASN A 342 14.89 -12.46 -0.94
N TYR A 343 15.01 -13.70 -1.45
CA TYR A 343 16.09 -14.60 -1.03
C TYR A 343 17.48 -14.05 -1.37
N VAL A 344 17.66 -13.59 -2.62
CA VAL A 344 18.94 -13.00 -3.06
C VAL A 344 19.25 -11.75 -2.25
N PHE A 345 18.26 -10.89 -1.99
CA PHE A 345 18.46 -9.70 -1.16
C PHE A 345 18.93 -10.06 0.26
N LEU A 346 18.32 -11.08 0.89
CA LEU A 346 18.70 -11.49 2.25
C LEU A 346 20.12 -12.09 2.28
N GLU A 347 20.46 -12.93 1.31
CA GLU A 347 21.81 -13.50 1.15
C GLU A 347 22.86 -12.40 0.98
N GLU A 348 22.64 -11.45 0.06
CA GLU A 348 23.53 -10.32 -0.20
C GLU A 348 23.70 -9.40 1.02
N ASN A 349 22.71 -9.34 1.91
CA ASN A 349 22.75 -8.55 3.15
C ASN A 349 23.25 -9.32 4.37
N GLY A 350 23.66 -10.58 4.21
CA GLY A 350 24.12 -11.42 5.33
C GLY A 350 23.00 -11.77 6.33
N GLN A 351 21.74 -11.77 5.89
CA GLN A 351 20.56 -12.07 6.70
C GLN A 351 20.09 -13.50 6.42
N LEU A 352 19.82 -14.26 7.47
CA LEU A 352 19.29 -15.61 7.39
C LEU A 352 17.78 -15.56 7.14
N SER A 353 17.33 -16.25 6.10
CA SER A 353 15.91 -16.29 5.72
C SER A 353 15.21 -17.48 6.37
N TYR A 354 14.11 -17.22 7.06
CA TYR A 354 13.20 -18.23 7.62
C TYR A 354 11.80 -18.03 7.02
N ILE A 355 11.74 -17.92 5.69
CA ILE A 355 10.49 -17.74 4.95
C ILE A 355 9.89 -19.11 4.62
N LYS A 356 8.64 -19.33 5.00
CA LYS A 356 7.93 -20.58 4.70
C LYS A 356 7.74 -20.74 3.18
N PRO A 357 8.06 -21.89 2.56
CA PRO A 357 7.80 -22.08 1.14
C PRO A 357 6.30 -22.11 0.81
N ALA A 358 5.88 -21.45 -0.27
CA ALA A 358 4.47 -21.23 -0.59
C ALA A 358 3.70 -22.51 -0.93
N ASN A 359 4.38 -23.51 -1.47
CA ASN A 359 3.81 -24.82 -1.75
C ASN A 359 4.03 -25.84 -0.63
N TYR A 360 4.53 -25.45 0.55
CA TYR A 360 4.89 -26.37 1.64
C TYR A 360 3.71 -27.26 2.12
N GLU A 361 2.51 -26.71 2.29
CA GLU A 361 1.36 -27.55 2.67
C GLU A 361 0.89 -28.43 1.51
N ILE A 362 0.95 -27.90 0.28
CA ILE A 362 0.53 -28.62 -0.92
C ILE A 362 1.48 -29.79 -1.20
N SER A 363 2.79 -29.62 -0.97
CA SER A 363 3.82 -30.64 -1.19
C SER A 363 3.63 -31.86 -0.30
N LYS A 364 3.04 -31.69 0.89
CA LYS A 364 2.69 -32.80 1.80
C LYS A 364 1.54 -33.67 1.26
N THR A 365 0.70 -33.18 0.35
CA THR A 365 -0.45 -33.96 -0.13
C THR A 365 -0.03 -35.13 -1.03
N ARG A 366 -0.72 -36.27 -0.93
CA ARG A 366 -0.47 -37.46 -1.78
C ARG A 366 -0.56 -37.13 -3.28
N ARG A 367 -1.54 -36.29 -3.65
CA ARG A 367 -1.74 -35.83 -5.02
C ARG A 367 -0.50 -35.10 -5.56
N CYS A 368 0.12 -34.27 -4.74
CA CYS A 368 1.31 -33.52 -5.13
C CYS A 368 2.54 -34.43 -5.22
N ARG A 369 2.78 -35.28 -4.23
CA ARG A 369 3.93 -36.21 -4.21
C ARG A 369 3.92 -37.20 -5.37
N ASN A 370 2.74 -37.61 -5.81
CA ASN A 370 2.58 -38.57 -6.92
C ASN A 370 2.42 -37.87 -8.28
N ASP A 371 2.52 -36.54 -8.35
CA ASP A 371 2.37 -35.80 -9.60
C ASP A 371 3.64 -35.91 -10.46
N ILE A 372 3.65 -36.87 -11.38
CA ILE A 372 4.77 -37.09 -12.31
C ILE A 372 5.07 -35.90 -13.22
N GLY A 373 4.16 -34.92 -13.31
CA GLY A 373 4.35 -33.70 -14.07
C GLY A 373 5.10 -32.60 -13.33
N ARG A 374 5.33 -32.73 -12.01
CA ARG A 374 6.07 -31.73 -11.23
C ARG A 374 7.56 -31.96 -11.35
N MET A 375 8.30 -30.86 -11.55
CA MET A 375 9.76 -30.85 -11.56
C MET A 375 10.35 -31.41 -10.26
N GLU A 376 9.75 -31.09 -9.11
CA GLU A 376 10.16 -31.56 -7.78
C GLU A 376 10.12 -33.09 -7.62
N ASN A 377 9.33 -33.79 -8.45
CA ASN A 377 9.20 -35.24 -8.43
C ASN A 377 9.96 -35.92 -9.58
N MET A 378 10.76 -35.17 -10.36
CA MET A 378 11.63 -35.70 -11.40
C MET A 378 13.05 -35.80 -10.87
N GLU A 379 13.78 -36.82 -11.32
CA GLU A 379 15.19 -36.95 -11.03
C GLU A 379 15.97 -35.88 -11.82
N TYR A 380 16.91 -35.21 -11.15
CA TYR A 380 17.78 -34.21 -11.76
C TYR A 380 19.21 -34.74 -11.83
N ASP A 381 19.73 -34.85 -13.04
CA ASP A 381 21.11 -35.22 -13.33
C ASP A 381 21.95 -33.94 -13.41
N ALA A 382 22.76 -33.71 -12.36
CA ALA A 382 23.58 -32.51 -12.24
C ALA A 382 24.77 -32.48 -13.23
N GLU A 383 25.24 -33.63 -13.71
CA GLU A 383 26.38 -33.70 -14.65
C GLU A 383 25.95 -33.28 -16.06
N SER A 384 24.78 -33.76 -16.51
CA SER A 384 24.27 -33.44 -17.84
C SER A 384 23.30 -32.25 -17.89
N ASP A 385 23.05 -31.60 -16.73
CA ASP A 385 22.04 -30.56 -16.54
C ASP A 385 20.69 -30.95 -17.18
N ALA A 386 20.14 -32.10 -16.78
CA ALA A 386 18.93 -32.64 -17.38
C ALA A 386 17.96 -33.20 -16.33
N TYR A 387 16.65 -33.08 -16.60
CA TYR A 387 15.62 -33.76 -15.81
C TYR A 387 15.18 -35.05 -16.50
N ILE A 388 14.99 -36.11 -15.72
CA ILE A 388 14.52 -37.40 -16.23
C ILE A 388 13.04 -37.55 -15.88
N CYS A 389 12.18 -37.65 -16.90
CA CYS A 389 10.76 -37.86 -16.69
C CYS A 389 10.43 -39.33 -16.33
N ARG A 390 9.19 -39.57 -15.91
CA ARG A 390 8.68 -40.93 -15.58
C ARG A 390 8.83 -41.95 -16.71
N ASN A 391 8.87 -41.51 -17.97
CA ASN A 391 9.08 -42.38 -19.14
C ASN A 391 10.57 -42.50 -19.53
N ALA A 392 11.50 -42.21 -18.61
CA ALA A 392 12.95 -42.25 -18.79
C ALA A 392 13.51 -41.37 -19.93
N LYS A 393 12.71 -40.43 -20.47
CA LYS A 393 13.18 -39.44 -21.44
C LYS A 393 13.82 -38.25 -20.73
N ARG A 394 14.89 -37.71 -21.31
CA ARG A 394 15.62 -36.54 -20.81
C ARG A 394 14.95 -35.24 -21.25
N LEU A 395 14.93 -34.27 -20.36
CA LEU A 395 14.57 -32.89 -20.61
C LEU A 395 15.84 -32.07 -20.50
N VAL A 396 16.30 -31.55 -21.64
CA VAL A 396 17.55 -30.79 -21.75
C VAL A 396 17.27 -29.27 -21.78
N PRO A 397 18.25 -28.43 -21.45
CA PRO A 397 18.10 -26.98 -21.54
C PRO A 397 17.87 -26.56 -23.00
N ASP A 398 16.78 -25.83 -23.26
CA ASP A 398 16.40 -25.36 -24.60
C ASP A 398 16.81 -23.88 -24.78
N HIS A 399 16.37 -23.01 -23.87
CA HIS A 399 16.79 -21.61 -23.83
C HIS A 399 16.59 -21.00 -22.44
N VAL A 400 17.24 -19.87 -22.20
CA VAL A 400 17.04 -19.05 -21.00
C VAL A 400 16.00 -17.97 -21.30
N ARG A 401 15.02 -17.86 -20.41
CA ARG A 401 14.02 -16.79 -20.46
C ARG A 401 14.29 -15.80 -19.34
N HIS A 402 14.54 -14.56 -19.72
CA HIS A 402 14.61 -13.45 -18.76
C HIS A 402 13.20 -12.90 -18.50
N SER A 403 12.89 -12.62 -17.24
CA SER A 403 11.71 -11.88 -16.86
C SER A 403 12.05 -10.76 -15.89
N LYS A 404 11.33 -9.64 -16.02
CA LYS A 404 11.47 -8.48 -15.13
C LYS A 404 10.28 -8.43 -14.16
N SER A 405 10.55 -8.37 -12.87
CA SER A 405 9.52 -8.20 -11.83
C SER A 405 8.96 -6.77 -11.85
N LYS A 406 7.96 -6.50 -11.00
CA LYS A 406 7.38 -5.14 -10.84
C LYS A 406 8.36 -4.14 -10.21
N THR A 407 9.24 -4.60 -9.33
CA THR A 407 10.30 -3.79 -8.69
C THR A 407 11.47 -3.55 -9.64
N GLY A 408 11.56 -4.35 -10.71
CA GLY A 408 12.56 -4.23 -11.75
C GLY A 408 13.68 -5.26 -11.68
N TYR A 409 13.63 -6.17 -10.70
CA TYR A 409 14.51 -7.32 -10.58
C TYR A 409 14.44 -8.19 -11.84
N ARG A 410 15.61 -8.65 -12.30
CA ARG A 410 15.74 -9.51 -13.47
C ARG A 410 16.00 -10.94 -13.00
N SER A 411 15.01 -11.80 -13.18
CA SER A 411 15.13 -13.23 -12.89
C SER A 411 15.39 -14.00 -14.17
N GLU A 412 16.15 -15.08 -14.07
CA GLU A 412 16.44 -15.99 -15.19
C GLU A 412 15.78 -17.34 -14.96
N LYS A 413 15.09 -17.85 -15.99
CA LYS A 413 14.45 -19.15 -15.95
C LYS A 413 14.96 -20.00 -17.09
N THR A 414 15.62 -21.10 -16.77
CA THR A 414 16.02 -22.10 -17.76
C THR A 414 14.79 -22.91 -18.15
N ILE A 415 14.50 -22.93 -19.45
CA ILE A 415 13.43 -23.73 -20.00
C ILE A 415 14.01 -25.08 -20.40
N TYR A 416 13.49 -26.15 -19.81
CA TYR A 416 13.87 -27.52 -20.15
C TYR A 416 12.79 -28.14 -21.02
N LYS A 417 13.19 -28.81 -22.10
CA LYS A 417 12.27 -29.42 -23.04
C LYS A 417 12.62 -30.88 -23.28
N CYS A 418 11.61 -31.72 -23.24
CA CYS A 418 11.73 -33.11 -23.66
C CYS A 418 11.91 -33.17 -25.18
N GLU A 419 12.85 -33.96 -25.65
CA GLU A 419 13.13 -34.13 -27.09
C GLU A 419 11.89 -34.58 -27.87
N ASP A 420 11.19 -35.60 -27.35
CA ASP A 420 9.96 -36.10 -27.95
C ASP A 420 9.02 -36.68 -26.89
N CYS A 421 7.71 -36.43 -27.03
CA CYS A 421 6.65 -37.00 -26.18
C CYS A 421 5.60 -37.77 -27.01
N SER A 422 5.89 -38.12 -28.25
CA SER A 422 4.99 -38.89 -29.12
C SER A 422 4.80 -40.30 -28.58
N GLY A 423 3.56 -40.79 -28.56
CA GLY A 423 3.21 -42.13 -28.07
C GLY A 423 3.47 -42.39 -26.58
N CYS A 424 3.76 -41.37 -25.76
CA CYS A 424 4.06 -41.56 -24.33
C CYS A 424 2.78 -41.96 -23.55
N PRO A 425 2.77 -43.11 -22.84
CA PRO A 425 1.58 -43.58 -22.11
C PRO A 425 1.22 -42.67 -20.93
N TYR A 426 2.18 -41.92 -20.40
CA TYR A 426 2.00 -41.02 -19.25
C TYR A 426 1.70 -39.57 -19.64
N LYS A 427 1.47 -39.28 -20.93
CA LYS A 427 1.40 -37.91 -21.46
C LYS A 427 0.29 -37.07 -20.84
N ALA A 428 -0.91 -37.66 -20.71
CA ALA A 428 -2.09 -36.99 -20.15
C ALA A 428 -1.92 -36.64 -18.67
N GLU A 429 -1.20 -37.48 -17.92
CA GLU A 429 -0.91 -37.25 -16.50
C GLU A 429 0.26 -36.28 -16.28
N CYS A 430 1.26 -36.28 -17.17
CA CYS A 430 2.47 -35.47 -17.06
C CYS A 430 2.30 -34.02 -17.55
N ILE A 431 1.55 -33.79 -18.63
CA ILE A 431 1.36 -32.46 -19.24
C ILE A 431 0.00 -31.90 -18.83
N LYS A 432 -0.01 -31.11 -17.75
CA LYS A 432 -1.23 -30.49 -17.21
C LYS A 432 -1.39 -29.05 -17.73
N GLY A 433 -2.49 -28.74 -18.39
CA GLY A 433 -2.81 -27.37 -18.82
C GLY A 433 -3.95 -27.27 -19.83
N SER A 434 -5.04 -26.61 -19.43
CA SER A 434 -6.27 -26.44 -20.24
C SER A 434 -6.24 -25.25 -21.22
N ASN A 435 -5.28 -24.31 -21.09
CA ASN A 435 -5.27 -23.04 -21.84
C ASN A 435 -4.22 -22.96 -22.96
N CYS A 436 -3.71 -24.09 -23.43
CA CYS A 436 -2.79 -24.12 -24.58
C CYS A 436 -3.57 -24.43 -25.87
N LYS A 437 -3.33 -23.64 -26.93
CA LYS A 437 -4.02 -23.78 -28.22
C LYS A 437 -3.58 -25.00 -29.02
N THR A 438 -2.38 -25.51 -28.73
CA THR A 438 -1.83 -26.72 -29.37
C THR A 438 -2.53 -27.97 -28.81
N PRO A 439 -2.96 -28.93 -29.63
CA PRO A 439 -3.51 -30.22 -29.17
C PRO A 439 -2.54 -30.97 -28.24
N LEU A 440 -3.04 -31.82 -27.34
CA LEU A 440 -2.20 -32.53 -26.37
C LEU A 440 -1.20 -33.48 -27.07
N GLU A 441 -1.63 -34.04 -28.19
CA GLU A 441 -0.89 -34.99 -29.04
C GLU A 441 0.42 -34.37 -29.55
N GLU A 442 0.39 -33.08 -29.89
CA GLU A 442 1.52 -32.32 -30.43
C GLU A 442 2.39 -31.66 -29.35
N ARG A 443 1.97 -31.71 -28.07
CA ARG A 443 2.73 -31.10 -26.98
C ARG A 443 3.92 -31.95 -26.58
N THR A 444 5.02 -31.28 -26.26
CA THR A 444 6.18 -31.84 -25.57
C THR A 444 6.19 -31.34 -24.13
N LYS A 445 6.75 -32.13 -23.22
CA LYS A 445 6.89 -31.73 -21.82
C LYS A 445 7.92 -30.60 -21.75
N THR A 446 7.51 -29.48 -21.16
CA THR A 446 8.36 -28.33 -20.89
C THR A 446 8.32 -28.01 -19.41
N LEU A 447 9.48 -27.74 -18.81
CA LEU A 447 9.64 -27.27 -17.44
C LEU A 447 10.29 -25.90 -17.44
N GLN A 448 10.07 -25.15 -16.37
CA GLN A 448 10.75 -23.89 -16.12
C GLN A 448 11.41 -24.01 -14.76
N ALA A 449 12.74 -23.94 -14.72
CA ALA A 449 13.50 -23.95 -13.48
C ALA A 449 14.14 -22.59 -13.27
N ALA A 450 13.86 -21.98 -12.12
CA ALA A 450 14.58 -20.82 -11.63
C ALA A 450 15.72 -21.36 -10.73
N LYS A 451 16.90 -21.58 -11.31
CA LYS A 451 18.01 -22.28 -10.61
C LYS A 451 18.41 -21.55 -9.33
N THR A 452 18.52 -20.23 -9.38
CA THR A 452 18.84 -19.38 -8.22
C THR A 452 17.80 -19.57 -7.11
N PHE A 453 16.51 -19.42 -7.42
CA PHE A 453 15.43 -19.67 -6.46
C PHE A 453 15.48 -21.06 -5.83
N LEU A 454 15.70 -22.12 -6.63
CA LEU A 454 15.78 -23.50 -6.14
C LEU A 454 16.98 -23.70 -5.21
N LYS A 455 18.13 -23.12 -5.56
CA LYS A 455 19.34 -23.15 -4.74
C LYS A 455 19.10 -22.50 -3.38
N CYS A 456 18.62 -21.26 -3.36
CA CYS A 456 18.31 -20.56 -2.11
C CYS A 456 17.35 -21.39 -1.25
N ARG A 457 16.33 -22.00 -1.86
CA ARG A 457 15.35 -22.80 -1.15
C ARG A 457 15.93 -24.10 -0.57
N GLN A 458 16.91 -24.73 -1.23
CA GLN A 458 17.58 -25.92 -0.71
C GLN A 458 18.48 -25.57 0.48
N GLU A 459 19.22 -24.47 0.41
CA GLU A 459 20.06 -23.99 1.51
C GLU A 459 19.24 -23.73 2.78
N LEU A 460 18.00 -23.24 2.63
CA LEU A 460 17.08 -23.02 3.75
C LEU A 460 16.56 -24.29 4.42
N ILE A 461 16.35 -25.35 3.65
CA ILE A 461 15.88 -26.64 4.18
C ILE A 461 16.96 -27.31 5.04
N CYS A 462 18.24 -26.99 4.84
CA CYS A 462 19.33 -27.52 5.68
C CYS A 462 19.39 -26.89 7.08
N PHE A 463 18.68 -25.77 7.33
CA PHE A 463 18.67 -25.05 8.61
C PHE A 463 17.34 -25.15 9.37
N GLN A 464 16.33 -25.85 8.82
CA GLN A 464 15.06 -26.20 9.47
C GLN A 464 15.04 -27.68 9.84
#